data_AF-A0A660PBA3-F1
#
_entry.id   AF-A0A660PBA3-F1
#
_cell.length_a   1.000
_cell.length_b   1.000
_cell.length_c   1.000
_cell.angle_alpha   90.00
_cell.angle_beta   90.00
_cell.angle_gamma   90.00
#
_symmetry.space_group_name_H-M   'P 1'
#
loop_
_entity.id
_entity.type
_entity.pdbx_description
1 polymer ?
#
loop_
_entity_poly.entity_id
_entity_poly.type
_entity_poly.pdbx_seq_one_letter_code
_entity_poly.pdbx_strand_id
1 'polypeptide(L)' 'MKVKFVLTMDDVTVENQNIDQLIFDWESEIDQQEILEVSHKWITSKNFLTSRMEGLTRVGESTLTIEPLEEAENA' A
#
# COMPACT_ATOMS: atom_id res chain seq x y z
N MET A 1 -9.74 -2.51 -14.61
CA MET A 1 -9.86 -3.85 -14.00
C MET A 1 -9.94 -3.66 -12.50
N LYS A 2 -10.68 -4.52 -11.80
CA LYS A 2 -10.77 -4.44 -10.35
C LYS A 2 -9.52 -5.08 -9.73
N VAL A 3 -8.89 -4.39 -8.79
CA VAL A 3 -7.63 -4.83 -8.16
C VAL A 3 -7.73 -4.61 -6.67
N LYS A 4 -7.23 -5.57 -5.91
CA LYS A 4 -7.04 -5.48 -4.47
C LYS A 4 -5.59 -5.11 -4.18
N PHE A 5 -5.41 -4.16 -3.28
CA PHE A 5 -4.13 -3.74 -2.76
C PHE A 5 -4.05 -4.08 -1.28
N VAL A 6 -2.94 -4.69 -0.88
CA VAL A 6 -2.63 -4.93 0.53
C VAL A 6 -1.26 -4.35 0.81
N LEU A 7 -1.23 -3.27 1.59
CA LEU A 7 -0.01 -2.66 2.09
C LEU A 7 0.18 -3.07 3.55
N THR A 8 1.24 -3.81 3.82
CA THR A 8 1.70 -4.15 5.18
C THR A 8 2.94 -3.34 5.51
N MET A 9 2.97 -2.73 6.69
CA MET A 9 4.12 -1.99 7.22
C MET A 9 4.41 -2.43 8.64
N ASP A 10 5.66 -2.72 8.93
CA ASP A 10 6.13 -3.16 10.25
C ASP A 10 7.06 -2.11 10.88
N ASP A 11 7.13 -2.09 12.22
CA ASP A 11 7.95 -1.15 13.00
C ASP A 11 7.68 0.31 12.60
N VAL A 12 6.43 0.74 12.78
CA VAL A 12 5.93 2.05 12.37
C VAL A 12 5.88 3.00 13.56
N THR A 13 6.36 4.23 13.40
CA THR A 13 6.18 5.29 14.42
C THR A 13 5.26 6.37 13.89
N VAL A 14 4.09 6.54 14.52
CA VAL A 14 3.09 7.57 14.20
C VAL A 14 2.84 8.42 15.44
N GLU A 15 3.01 9.74 15.34
CA GLU A 15 2.79 10.67 16.48
C GLU A 15 3.56 10.27 17.76
N ASN A 16 4.78 9.77 17.60
CA ASN A 16 5.63 9.20 18.68
C ASN A 16 5.08 7.93 19.35
N GLN A 17 4.04 7.31 18.79
CA GLN A 17 3.58 5.99 19.18
C GLN A 17 4.17 4.95 18.25
N ASN A 18 4.71 3.88 18.83
CA ASN A 18 5.19 2.74 18.07
C ASN A 18 4.03 1.77 17.85
N ILE A 19 3.85 1.38 16.59
CA ILE A 19 2.87 0.44 16.12
C ILE A 19 3.65 -0.71 15.50
N ASP A 20 3.44 -1.92 16.04
CA ASP A 20 4.16 -3.11 15.58
C ASP A 20 3.88 -3.38 14.10
N GLN A 21 2.60 -3.27 13.69
CA GLN A 21 2.17 -3.51 12.32
C GLN A 21 0.95 -2.67 11.92
N LEU A 22 0.96 -2.15 10.69
CA LEU A 22 -0.18 -1.54 10.02
C LEU A 22 -0.48 -2.29 8.72
N ILE A 23 -1.76 -2.56 8.48
CA ILE A 23 -2.24 -3.19 7.25
C ILE A 23 -3.31 -2.29 6.63
N PHE A 24 -3.08 -1.85 5.40
CA PHE A 24 -4.06 -1.16 4.58
C PHE A 24 -4.54 -2.11 3.49
N ASP A 25 -5.84 -2.39 3.50
CA ASP A 25 -6.51 -3.23 2.52
C ASP A 25 -7.56 -2.37 1.79
N TRP A 26 -7.41 -2.21 0.47
CA TRP A 26 -8.37 -1.48 -0.34
C TRP A 26 -8.52 -2.05 -1.74
N GLU A 27 -9.68 -1.81 -2.33
CA GLU A 27 -9.99 -2.18 -3.71
C GLU A 27 -10.01 -0.92 -4.58
N SER A 28 -9.55 -1.05 -5.83
CA SER A 28 -9.56 0.04 -6.79
C SER A 28 -9.90 -0.46 -8.19
N GLU A 29 -10.51 0.41 -8.99
CA GLU A 29 -10.76 0.17 -10.40
C GLU A 29 -9.76 0.98 -11.20
N ILE A 30 -8.72 0.31 -11.68
CA ILE A 30 -7.56 0.92 -12.35
C ILE A 30 -7.12 0.08 -13.55
N ASP A 31 -6.34 0.67 -14.45
CA ASP A 31 -5.73 -0.05 -15.57
C ASP A 31 -4.32 -0.59 -15.27
N GLN A 32 -3.75 -1.38 -16.19
CA GLN A 32 -2.41 -1.97 -16.02
C GLN A 32 -1.30 -0.92 -15.93
N GLN A 33 -1.44 0.22 -16.62
CA GLN A 33 -0.45 1.28 -16.62
C GLN A 33 -0.45 2.00 -15.26
N GLU A 34 -1.63 2.22 -14.68
CA GLU A 34 -1.80 2.77 -13.34
C GLU A 34 -1.25 1.83 -12.25
N ILE A 35 -1.44 0.50 -12.38
CA ILE A 35 -0.83 -0.49 -11.48
C ILE A 35 0.70 -0.34 -11.45
N LEU A 36 1.31 -0.23 -12.64
CA LEU A 36 2.76 -0.06 -12.77
C LEU A 36 3.21 1.25 -12.12
N GLU A 37 2.49 2.34 -12.32
CA GLU A 37 2.81 3.61 -11.67
C GLU A 37 2.72 3.54 -10.14
N VAL A 38 1.68 2.92 -9.60
CA VAL A 38 1.51 2.73 -8.15
C VAL A 38 2.66 1.89 -7.59
N SER A 39 3.02 0.81 -8.28
CA SER A 39 4.15 -0.06 -7.91
C SER A 39 5.48 0.69 -7.93
N HIS A 40 5.73 1.49 -8.98
CA HIS A 40 6.93 2.31 -9.08
C HIS A 40 6.99 3.38 -8.00
N LYS A 41 5.87 4.08 -7.75
CA LYS A 41 5.75 5.08 -6.68
C LYS A 41 6.05 4.43 -5.34
N TRP A 42 5.50 3.25 -5.06
CA TRP A 42 5.76 2.46 -3.85
C TRP A 42 7.25 2.11 -3.67
N ILE A 43 7.86 1.45 -4.67
CA ILE A 43 9.24 0.95 -4.61
C ILE A 43 10.24 2.09 -4.39
N THR A 44 10.01 3.24 -5.02
CA THR A 44 10.98 4.34 -5.04
C THR A 44 10.99 5.15 -3.75
N SER A 45 10.15 4.83 -2.77
CA SER A 45 9.84 5.82 -1.74
C SER A 45 9.61 5.26 -0.34
N LYS A 46 10.72 5.07 0.38
CA LYS A 46 10.68 5.19 1.86
C LYS A 46 10.12 6.55 2.32
N ASN A 47 10.24 7.58 1.47
CA ASN A 47 9.83 8.96 1.76
C ASN A 47 8.39 9.33 1.35
N PHE A 48 7.71 8.55 0.50
CA PHE A 48 6.38 8.94 -0.01
C PHE A 48 5.31 8.78 1.06
N LEU A 49 5.36 7.68 1.79
CA LEU A 49 4.45 7.43 2.90
C LEU A 49 4.62 8.48 3.99
N THR A 50 5.86 8.77 4.40
CA THR A 50 6.15 9.83 5.38
C THR A 50 5.79 11.23 4.86
N SER A 51 5.70 11.44 3.54
CA SER A 51 5.27 12.72 2.95
C SER A 51 3.75 12.86 2.82
N ARG A 52 3.01 11.76 2.79
CA ARG A 52 1.53 11.73 2.63
C ARG A 52 0.81 11.51 3.95
N MET A 53 1.42 10.76 4.88
CA MET A 53 0.86 10.44 6.19
C MET A 53 1.40 11.41 7.23
N GLU A 54 0.55 12.32 7.69
CA GLU A 54 0.88 13.23 8.77
C GLU A 54 1.19 12.43 10.05
N GLY A 55 2.26 12.81 10.74
CA GLY A 55 2.68 12.14 11.98
C GLY A 55 3.50 10.85 11.78
N LEU A 56 3.59 10.30 10.56
CA LEU A 56 4.43 9.13 10.27
C LEU A 56 5.91 9.53 10.17
N THR A 57 6.72 9.13 11.16
CA THR A 57 8.14 9.52 11.25
C THR A 57 9.11 8.39 10.92
N ARG A 58 8.64 7.14 10.96
CA ARG A 58 9.45 5.95 10.66
C ARG A 58 8.60 4.81 10.14
N VAL A 59 9.14 4.09 9.16
CA VAL A 59 8.65 2.80 8.67
C VAL A 59 9.86 1.87 8.55
N GLY A 60 9.77 0.68 9.14
CA GLY A 60 10.83 -0.33 9.06
C GLY A 60 10.81 -1.07 7.72
N GLU A 61 10.07 -2.17 7.69
CA GLU A 61 9.82 -2.98 6.49
C GLU A 61 8.40 -2.72 5.98
N SER A 62 8.23 -2.84 4.67
CA SER A 62 6.95 -2.56 4.05
C SER A 62 6.79 -3.34 2.76
N THR A 63 5.61 -3.95 2.58
CA THR A 63 5.28 -4.79 1.43
C THR A 63 3.97 -4.33 0.83
N LEU A 64 3.95 -4.14 -0.49
CA LEU A 64 2.72 -3.88 -1.25
C LEU A 64 2.41 -5.12 -2.10
N THR A 65 1.26 -5.72 -1.85
CA THR A 65 0.70 -6.82 -2.65
C THR A 65 -0.42 -6.27 -3.52
N ILE A 66 -0.44 -6.70 -4.78
CA ILE A 66 -1.41 -6.26 -5.78
C ILE A 66 -2.03 -7.53 -6.39
N GLU A 67 -3.32 -7.72 -6.19
CA GLU A 67 -4.04 -8.91 -6.64
C GLU A 67 -5.17 -8.50 -7.58
N PRO A 68 -5.20 -8.98 -8.84
CA PRO A 68 -6.36 -8.76 -9.69
C PRO A 68 -7.58 -9.45 -9.06
N LEU A 69 -8.66 -8.70 -8.89
CA LEU A 69 -9.95 -9.26 -8.53
C LEU A 69 -10.59 -9.69 -9.85
N GLU A 70 -10.40 -10.95 -10.22
CA GLU A 70 -11.16 -11.55 -11.31
C GLU A 70 -12.65 -11.30 -11.01
N GLU A 71 -13.37 -10.72 -11.97
CA GLU A 71 -14.82 -10.74 -11.91
C GLU A 71 -15.19 -12.22 -11.83
N ALA A 72 -15.77 -12.64 -10.71
CA ALA A 72 -16.33 -13.98 -10.63
C ALA A 72 -17.30 -14.10 -11.80
N GLU A 73 -16.87 -14.80 -12.86
CA GLU A 73 -17.76 -15.27 -13.91
C GLU A 73 -18.80 -16.10 -13.17
N ASN A 74 -19.96 -15.50 -12.95
CA ASN A 74 -21.12 -16.20 -12.42
C ASN A 74 -21.43 -17.32 -13.42
N ALA A 75 -21.05 -18.54 -13.06
CA ALA A 75 -21.39 -19.77 -13.74
C ALA A 75 -22.90 -20.05 -13.74
#